data_AF-A0A0U9H554-F1
#
_entry.id   AF-A0A0U9H554-F1
#
_cell.length_a   1.000
_cell.length_b   1.000
_cell.length_c   1.000
_cell.angle_alpha   90.00
_cell.angle_beta   90.00
_cell.angle_gamma   90.00
#
_symmetry.space_group_name_H-M   'P 1'
#
loop_
_entity.id
_entity.type
_entity.pdbx_description
1 polymer ?
#
loop_
_entity_poly.entity_id
_entity_poly.type
_entity_poly.pdbx_seq_one_letter_code
_entity_poly.pdbx_strand_id
1 'polypeptide(L)'
;MIKEIKRQRDVLEEEIGLKLVSSSGIESTLPKAKGTVSDPVGQEVLRREKKSGWIMKLEKKVLYIQERMEVIEDPREKAILECMLDGMTISAISQHMGLSRRQVYHVKDEIVRKISHFTHSAQ
;
A
#
# COMPACT_ATOMS: atom_id res chain seq x y z
N MET A 1 2.64 3.95 3.71
CA MET A 1 1.98 2.67 3.36
C MET A 1 0.46 2.72 3.56
N ILE A 2 -0.04 3.33 4.63
CA ILE A 2 -1.47 3.43 4.91
C ILE A 2 -2.21 4.21 3.80
N LYS A 3 -1.66 5.34 3.36
CA LYS A 3 -2.18 6.09 2.20
C LYS A 3 -2.26 5.26 0.92
N GLU A 4 -1.29 4.36 0.71
CA GLU A 4 -1.29 3.47 -0.45
C GLU A 4 -2.40 2.43 -0.36
N ILE A 5 -2.56 1.80 0.81
CA ILE A 5 -3.65 0.85 1.05
C ILE A 5 -5.00 1.53 0.82
N LYS A 6 -5.19 2.74 1.36
CA LYS A 6 -6.40 3.53 1.15
C LYS A 6 -6.64 3.79 -0.35
N ARG A 7 -5.65 4.32 -1.07
CA ARG A 7 -5.78 4.56 -2.52
C ARG A 7 -6.14 3.27 -3.29
N GLN A 8 -5.52 2.15 -2.97
CA GLN A 8 -5.78 0.88 -3.66
C GLN A 8 -7.20 0.35 -3.38
N ARG A 9 -7.72 0.57 -2.16
CA ARG A 9 -9.12 0.26 -1.81
C ARG A 9 -10.09 1.18 -2.54
N ASP A 10 -9.85 2.49 -2.53
CA ASP A 10 -10.69 3.46 -3.24
C ASP A 10 -10.79 3.11 -4.73
N VAL A 11 -9.66 2.78 -5.38
CA VAL A 11 -9.68 2.37 -6.80
C VAL A 11 -10.40 1.03 -7.00
N LEU A 12 -10.31 0.08 -6.06
CA LEU A 12 -11.10 -1.16 -6.14
C LEU A 12 -12.60 -0.88 -6.04
N GLU A 13 -13.01 0.01 -5.14
CA GLU A 13 -14.42 0.39 -4.93
C GLU A 13 -14.99 1.17 -6.13
N GLU A 14 -14.24 2.15 -6.66
CA GLU A 14 -14.65 2.93 -7.84
C GLU A 14 -14.75 2.05 -9.11
N GLU A 15 -13.84 1.10 -9.29
CA GLU A 15 -13.87 0.15 -10.41
C GLU A 15 -15.10 -0.77 -10.39
N ILE A 16 -15.69 -1.03 -9.22
CA ILE A 16 -16.95 -1.77 -9.10
C ILE A 16 -18.11 -0.96 -9.72
N GLY A 17 -18.09 0.38 -9.58
CA GLY A 17 -19.14 1.26 -10.12
C GLY A 17 -19.01 1.60 -11.61
N LEU A 18 -17.79 1.81 -12.11
CA LEU A 18 -17.55 2.30 -13.48
C LEU A 18 -17.71 1.23 -14.58
N LYS A 19 -17.33 -0.02 -14.31
CA LYS A 19 -17.30 -1.08 -15.34
C LYS A 19 -18.67 -1.69 -15.66
N LEU A 20 -19.67 -1.48 -14.80
CA LEU A 20 -21.06 -1.87 -15.03
C LEU A 20 -21.77 -0.96 -16.05
N VAL A 21 -21.25 0.25 -16.29
CA VAL A 21 -21.91 1.27 -17.14
C VAL A 21 -21.30 1.36 -18.54
N SER A 22 -20.02 0.98 -18.73
CA SER A 22 -19.30 1.22 -19.98
C SER A 22 -19.59 0.22 -21.13
N SER A 23 -20.40 -0.82 -20.91
CA SER A 23 -20.78 -1.78 -21.96
C SER A 23 -22.03 -1.37 -22.77
N SER A 24 -22.65 -0.24 -22.45
CA SER A 24 -23.97 0.14 -22.99
C SER A 24 -23.94 1.33 -23.98
N GLY A 25 -22.77 1.74 -24.45
CA GLY A 25 -22.63 2.87 -25.37
C GLY A 25 -22.27 2.44 -26.79
N ILE A 26 -23.29 2.31 -27.66
CA ILE A 26 -23.30 2.44 -29.16
C ILE A 26 -22.29 1.60 -30.00
N GLU A 27 -21.06 1.37 -29.54
CA GLU A 27 -20.01 0.56 -30.19
C GLU A 27 -20.27 -0.96 -30.21
N SER A 28 -21.26 -1.46 -29.45
CA SER A 28 -21.70 -2.87 -29.51
C SER A 28 -22.44 -3.24 -30.80
N THR A 29 -22.71 -2.27 -31.69
CA THR A 29 -23.43 -2.48 -32.94
C THR A 29 -22.53 -2.91 -34.12
N LEU A 30 -21.20 -2.82 -33.97
CA LEU A 30 -20.26 -3.26 -35.01
C LEU A 30 -19.80 -4.71 -34.75
N PRO A 31 -19.99 -5.64 -35.71
CA PRO A 31 -19.53 -7.01 -35.54
C PRO A 31 -18.00 -7.04 -35.58
N LYS A 32 -17.36 -7.12 -34.41
CA LYS A 32 -15.90 -7.29 -34.30
C LYS A 32 -15.53 -8.75 -34.63
N ALA A 33 -14.44 -8.91 -35.39
CA ALA A 33 -13.93 -10.20 -35.86
C ALA A 33 -13.81 -11.22 -34.71
N LYS A 34 -14.24 -12.47 -34.98
CA LYS A 34 -14.17 -13.63 -34.08
C LYS A 34 -12.72 -13.98 -33.73
N GLY A 35 -12.12 -13.26 -32.80
CA GLY A 35 -10.95 -13.67 -32.04
C GLY A 35 -11.40 -14.07 -30.64
N THR A 36 -11.03 -15.27 -30.21
CA THR A 36 -11.33 -15.89 -28.91
C THR A 36 -11.26 -14.92 -27.73
N VAL A 37 -12.40 -14.32 -27.36
CA VAL A 37 -12.53 -13.58 -26.11
C VAL A 37 -12.76 -14.64 -25.03
N SER A 38 -11.67 -15.13 -24.44
CA SER A 38 -11.71 -15.89 -23.18
C SER A 38 -12.48 -15.07 -22.16
N ASP A 39 -13.58 -15.63 -21.65
CA ASP A 39 -14.51 -15.08 -20.66
C ASP A 39 -14.09 -13.72 -20.02
N PRO A 40 -14.69 -12.59 -20.49
CA PRO A 40 -14.44 -11.26 -19.93
C PRO A 40 -14.69 -11.15 -18.42
N VAL A 41 -15.63 -11.95 -17.89
CA VAL A 41 -15.95 -11.98 -16.46
C VAL A 41 -14.80 -12.64 -15.71
N GLY A 42 -14.36 -13.81 -16.16
CA GLY A 42 -13.21 -14.53 -15.59
C GLY A 42 -11.92 -13.68 -15.59
N GLN A 43 -11.65 -12.93 -16.65
CA GLN A 43 -10.49 -12.03 -16.69
C GLN A 43 -10.57 -10.90 -15.65
N GLU A 44 -11.77 -10.34 -15.43
CA GLU A 44 -11.99 -9.31 -14.42
C GLU A 44 -11.86 -9.88 -12.99
N VAL A 45 -12.36 -11.11 -12.74
CA VAL A 45 -12.18 -11.80 -11.46
C VAL A 45 -10.69 -11.97 -11.14
N LEU A 46 -9.90 -12.50 -12.08
CA LEU A 46 -8.46 -12.69 -11.91
C LEU A 46 -7.71 -11.36 -11.67
N ARG A 47 -8.12 -10.28 -12.34
CA ARG A 47 -7.54 -8.95 -12.13
C ARG A 47 -7.82 -8.45 -10.72
N ARG A 48 -9.07 -8.57 -10.25
CA ARG A 48 -9.48 -8.16 -8.89
C ARG A 48 -8.76 -8.97 -7.82
N GLU A 49 -8.68 -10.28 -7.98
CA GLU A 49 -7.99 -11.18 -7.04
C GLU A 49 -6.52 -10.80 -6.86
N LYS A 50 -5.80 -10.52 -7.97
CA LYS A 50 -4.41 -10.04 -7.92
C LYS A 50 -4.27 -8.73 -7.13
N LYS A 51 -5.20 -7.78 -7.32
CA LYS A 51 -5.19 -6.48 -6.66
C LYS A 51 -5.52 -6.61 -5.17
N SER A 52 -6.53 -7.41 -4.80
CA SER A 52 -6.84 -7.74 -3.41
C SER A 52 -5.67 -8.43 -2.71
N GLY A 53 -5.03 -9.40 -3.38
CA GLY A 53 -3.84 -10.08 -2.84
C GLY A 53 -2.66 -9.14 -2.61
N TRP A 54 -2.51 -8.09 -3.43
CA TRP A 54 -1.49 -7.05 -3.19
C TRP A 54 -1.82 -6.20 -1.96
N ILE A 55 -3.08 -5.79 -1.79
CA ILE A 55 -3.52 -5.03 -0.61
C ILE A 55 -3.27 -5.82 0.67
N MET A 56 -3.64 -7.11 0.70
CA MET A 56 -3.38 -8.00 1.84
C MET A 56 -1.89 -8.09 2.19
N LYS A 57 -1.00 -8.13 1.18
CA LYS A 57 0.45 -8.11 1.41
C LYS A 57 0.91 -6.79 2.04
N LEU A 58 0.35 -5.66 1.63
CA LEU A 58 0.67 -4.36 2.22
C LEU A 58 0.16 -4.27 3.66
N GLU A 59 -1.06 -4.72 3.93
CA GLU A 59 -1.65 -4.76 5.26
C GLU A 59 -0.82 -5.61 6.22
N LYS A 60 -0.40 -6.81 5.79
CA LYS A 60 0.47 -7.68 6.59
C LYS A 60 1.78 -7.01 6.97
N LYS A 61 2.37 -6.20 6.06
CA LYS A 61 3.59 -5.43 6.36
C LYS A 61 3.34 -4.32 7.36
N VAL A 62 2.21 -3.61 7.26
CA VAL A 62 1.86 -2.55 8.23
C VAL A 62 1.62 -3.16 9.61
N LEU A 63 0.84 -4.23 9.68
CA LEU A 63 0.53 -4.92 10.93
C LEU A 63 1.81 -5.40 11.63
N TYR A 64 2.72 -6.02 10.88
CA TYR A 64 4.01 -6.46 11.39
C TYR A 64 4.82 -5.34 12.08
N ILE A 65 4.80 -4.13 11.51
CA ILE A 65 5.50 -2.98 12.08
C ILE A 65 4.73 -2.45 13.30
N GLN A 66 3.41 -2.34 13.22
CA GLN A 66 2.56 -1.81 14.29
C GLN A 66 2.63 -2.66 15.56
N GLU A 67 2.62 -3.99 15.44
CA GLU A 67 2.81 -4.92 16.56
C GLU A 67 4.14 -4.74 17.30
N ARG A 68 5.16 -4.21 16.61
CA ARG A 68 6.53 -4.05 17.13
C ARG A 68 6.87 -2.60 17.45
N MET A 69 5.88 -1.72 17.37
CA MET A 69 6.04 -0.30 17.63
C MET A 69 6.33 -0.01 19.11
N GLU A 70 5.98 -0.93 20.01
CA GLU A 70 6.26 -0.85 21.45
C GLU A 70 7.77 -0.86 21.77
N VAL A 71 8.59 -1.43 20.89
CA VAL A 71 10.06 -1.48 21.05
C VAL A 71 10.71 -0.09 20.85
N ILE A 72 9.97 0.84 20.27
CA ILE A 72 10.47 2.19 19.95
C ILE A 72 10.03 3.13 21.07
N GLU A 73 10.92 3.29 22.05
CA GLU A 73 10.67 4.13 23.23
C GLU A 73 10.87 5.63 22.96
N ASP A 74 11.78 6.00 22.05
CA ASP A 74 12.05 7.41 21.77
C ASP A 74 10.87 8.05 21.01
N PRO A 75 10.22 9.09 21.57
CA PRO A 75 9.13 9.80 20.90
C PRO A 75 9.50 10.33 19.52
N ARG A 76 10.76 10.73 19.31
CA ARG A 76 11.23 11.24 18.02
C ARG A 76 11.25 10.15 16.96
N GLU A 77 11.79 8.98 17.31
CA GLU A 77 11.82 7.82 16.42
C GLU A 77 10.40 7.35 16.09
N LYS A 78 9.50 7.32 17.09
CA LYS A 78 8.10 6.96 16.90
C LYS A 78 7.39 7.90 15.93
N ALA A 79 7.57 9.22 16.07
CA ALA A 79 7.00 10.20 15.16
C ALA A 79 7.51 10.03 13.71
N ILE A 80 8.81 9.76 13.53
CA ILE A 80 9.38 9.48 12.20
C ILE A 80 8.76 8.21 11.61
N LEU A 81 8.61 7.15 12.42
CA LEU A 81 7.99 5.90 11.97
C LEU A 81 6.54 6.12 11.56
N GLU A 82 5.76 6.86 12.34
CA GLU A 82 4.37 7.21 12.01
C GLU A 82 4.28 7.96 10.67
N CYS A 83 5.11 8.97 10.45
CA CYS A 83 5.16 9.67 9.17
C CYS A 83 5.51 8.74 7.98
N MET A 84 6.40 7.76 8.20
CA MET A 84 6.72 6.75 7.19
C MET A 84 5.54 5.80 6.92
N LEU A 85 4.83 5.38 7.97
CA LEU A 85 3.63 4.55 7.85
C LEU A 85 2.51 5.28 7.11
N ASP A 86 2.39 6.59 7.31
CA ASP A 86 1.52 7.47 6.55
C ASP A 86 1.96 7.64 5.09
N GLY A 87 3.18 7.20 4.74
CA GLY A 87 3.69 7.25 3.37
C GLY A 87 4.31 8.60 2.99
N MET A 88 4.78 9.38 3.97
CA MET A 88 5.59 10.57 3.68
C MET A 88 6.97 10.15 3.16
N THR A 89 7.52 10.92 2.22
CA THR A 89 8.90 10.72 1.74
C THR A 89 9.90 11.24 2.77
N ILE A 90 11.14 10.76 2.73
CA ILE A 90 12.20 11.25 3.62
C ILE A 90 12.38 12.77 3.52
N SER A 91 12.23 13.34 2.33
CA SER A 91 12.26 14.79 2.11
C SER A 91 11.09 15.49 2.80
N ALA A 92 9.87 14.96 2.69
CA ALA A 92 8.70 15.52 3.34
C ALA A 92 8.81 15.43 4.88
N ILE A 93 9.32 14.31 5.40
CA ILE A 93 9.56 14.12 6.84
C ILE A 93 10.62 15.10 7.34
N SER A 94 11.72 15.24 6.60
CA SER A 94 12.79 16.18 6.90
C SER A 94 12.27 17.62 7.03
N GLN A 95 11.41 18.05 6.09
CA GLN A 95 10.77 19.37 6.14
C GLN A 95 9.75 19.49 7.28
N HIS A 96 8.88 18.49 7.45
CA HIS A 96 7.84 18.47 8.48
C HIS A 96 8.40 18.52 9.90
N MET A 97 9.53 17.84 10.15
CA MET A 97 10.13 17.72 11.48
C MET A 97 11.29 18.70 11.72
N GLY A 98 11.69 19.49 10.72
CA GLY A 98 12.85 20.38 10.82
C GLY A 98 14.18 19.64 11.00
N LEU A 99 14.29 18.41 10.48
CA LEU A 99 15.48 17.57 10.57
C LEU A 99 16.20 17.52 9.24
N SER A 100 17.52 17.29 9.24
CA SER A 100 18.22 16.98 8.00
C SER A 100 17.82 15.61 7.45
N ARG A 101 17.82 15.44 6.13
CA ARG A 101 17.57 14.13 5.49
C ARG A 101 18.47 13.03 6.04
N ARG A 102 19.74 13.35 6.33
CA ARG A 102 20.72 12.41 6.92
C ARG A 102 20.27 11.92 8.30
N GLN A 103 19.77 12.81 9.15
CA GLN A 103 19.24 12.42 10.46
C GLN A 103 18.02 11.51 10.32
N VAL A 104 17.10 11.82 9.40
CA VAL A 104 15.93 10.96 9.14
C VAL A 104 16.37 9.58 8.66
N TYR A 105 17.37 9.49 7.77
CA TYR A 105 17.94 8.20 7.36
C TYR A 105 18.56 7.43 8.53
N HIS A 106 19.34 8.11 9.38
CA HIS A 106 19.96 7.48 10.54
C HIS A 106 18.89 6.92 11.49
N VAL A 107 17.89 7.72 11.84
CA VAL A 107 16.78 7.28 12.70
C VAL A 107 16.01 6.12 12.08
N LYS A 108 15.76 6.16 10.77
CA LYS A 108 15.14 5.04 10.05
C LYS A 108 15.97 3.77 10.20
N ASP A 109 17.28 3.84 10.07
CA ASP A 109 18.16 2.66 10.22
C ASP A 109 18.21 2.17 11.67
N GLU A 110 18.16 3.06 12.67
CA GLU A 110 18.00 2.71 14.09
C GLU A 110 16.70 1.94 14.35
N ILE A 111 15.58 2.45 13.84
CA ILE A 111 14.26 1.81 13.96
C ILE A 111 14.29 0.40 13.38
N VAL A 112 14.86 0.22 12.18
CA VAL A 112 14.98 -1.09 11.54
C VAL A 112 15.80 -2.04 12.41
N ARG A 113 16.90 -1.56 13.01
CA ARG A 113 17.75 -2.38 13.89
C ARG A 113 16.99 -2.82 15.14
N LYS A 114 16.25 -1.92 15.80
CA LYS A 114 15.45 -2.23 16.98
C LYS A 114 14.38 -3.29 16.69
N ILE A 115 13.64 -3.10 15.61
CA ILE A 115 12.60 -4.07 15.16
C ILE A 115 13.24 -5.43 14.83
N SER A 116 14.41 -5.45 14.18
CA SER A 116 15.11 -6.68 13.81
C SER A 116 15.71 -7.43 15.01
N HIS A 117 16.13 -6.75 16.07
CA HIS A 117 16.60 -7.45 17.27
C HIS A 117 15.45 -8.08 18.04
N PHE A 118 14.31 -7.40 18.14
CA PHE A 118 13.11 -7.93 18.78
C PHE A 118 12.64 -9.26 18.16
N THR A 119 12.78 -9.41 16.84
CA THR A 119 12.35 -10.63 16.14
C THR A 119 13.23 -11.84 16.43
N HIS A 120 14.51 -11.62 16.76
CA HIS A 120 15.43 -12.71 17.14
C HIS A 120 15.25 -13.13 18.60
N SER A 121 14.83 -12.22 19.48
CA SER A 121 14.59 -12.54 20.90
C SER A 121 13.23 -13.20 21.18
N ALA A 122 12.30 -13.15 20.22
CA ALA A 122 10.94 -13.69 20.35
C ALA A 122 10.75 -15.05 19.66
N GLN A 123 11.83 -15.69 19.19
CA GLN A 123 11.83 -17.05 18.59
C GLN A 123 12.39 -18.09 19.55
#